data_AF-A0A9X4P3T3-F1
#
_entry.id   AF-A0A9X4P3T3-F1
#
_cell.length_a   1.000
_cell.length_b   1.000
_cell.length_c   1.000
_cell.angle_alpha   90.00
_cell.angle_beta   90.00
_cell.angle_gamma   90.00
#
_symmetry.space_group_name_H-M   'P 1'
#
loop_
_entity.id
_entity.type
_entity.pdbx_description
1 polymer ?
#
loop_
_entity_poly.entity_id
_entity_poly.type
_entity_poly.pdbx_seq_one_letter_code
_entity_poly.pdbx_strand_id
1 'polypeptide(L)'
;MKRYNFFSKLTLKKRYFIPALLLVILSLSTTGTFTWTSVDQRVLNETRHEGAPGGRLHDDFEGLGHISHGRGRVNKDIYVENYSSRNILARVRLSEYLEMGQGAGGDAAGNQANPPSGAGLDQATLTDRSSWAIVRPYGHLSDGATVSTLRDYVGLYLGDDNTRPKIFMPTFNRNNQNRESNTTGQGLELLTDTYNTNLGITMPGTHDQWTLGQAHTATLRTWNEASNVEVQTPNVTHTAQETVESEHGGYLTMSQWIAADRPTGNFWVHDTDGWLYWATWLPQNTATSLLLDALDIRFDTEDTYYAMHAESDLATAEDAESWTGVTTSAQDLLHRITH
;
A
#
# COMPACT_ATOMS: atom_id res chain seq x y z
N MET A 1 -40.83 70.16 -38.96
CA MET A 1 -41.90 69.18 -39.26
C MET A 1 -41.46 68.39 -40.49
N LYS A 2 -40.94 67.15 -40.39
CA LYS A 2 -41.66 65.84 -40.28
C LYS A 2 -42.70 65.69 -41.40
N ARG A 3 -42.70 64.71 -42.32
CA ARG A 3 -42.17 63.33 -42.41
C ARG A 3 -42.06 62.90 -43.89
N TYR A 4 -41.20 61.93 -44.21
CA TYR A 4 -41.19 61.11 -45.43
C TYR A 4 -41.37 59.63 -44.99
N ASN A 5 -42.35 58.88 -45.53
CA ASN A 5 -42.30 57.99 -46.71
C ASN A 5 -41.48 56.70 -46.46
N PHE A 6 -41.72 55.53 -47.05
CA PHE A 6 -42.77 54.93 -47.89
C PHE A 6 -42.37 53.43 -48.02
N PHE A 7 -43.34 52.58 -48.35
CA PHE A 7 -43.34 51.11 -48.36
C PHE A 7 -42.20 50.38 -49.11
N SER A 8 -41.88 49.14 -48.69
CA SER A 8 -42.09 47.93 -49.52
C SER A 8 -41.87 46.61 -48.75
N LYS A 9 -42.52 45.55 -49.23
CA LYS A 9 -42.68 44.20 -48.66
C LYS A 9 -41.56 43.25 -49.13
N LEU A 10 -41.15 42.28 -48.30
CA LEU A 10 -41.15 40.84 -48.62
C LEU A 10 -40.72 39.97 -47.41
N THR A 11 -41.28 38.77 -47.34
CA THR A 11 -41.22 37.73 -46.29
C THR A 11 -40.16 36.63 -46.54
N LEU A 12 -39.61 35.98 -45.50
CA LEU A 12 -39.65 34.50 -45.21
C LEU A 12 -38.51 33.95 -44.29
N LYS A 13 -38.95 33.24 -43.22
CA LYS A 13 -38.49 31.99 -42.55
C LYS A 13 -37.06 31.75 -41.97
N LYS A 14 -37.08 31.46 -40.64
CA LYS A 14 -36.41 30.40 -39.81
C LYS A 14 -34.89 30.13 -39.89
N ARG A 15 -34.28 30.19 -38.68
CA ARG A 15 -33.39 29.23 -37.95
C ARG A 15 -32.01 29.76 -37.49
N TYR A 16 -31.81 29.63 -36.17
CA TYR A 16 -30.59 29.49 -35.33
C TYR A 16 -29.46 30.54 -35.33
N PHE A 17 -28.96 30.76 -34.10
CA PHE A 17 -27.57 30.89 -33.64
C PHE A 17 -27.35 32.08 -32.68
N ILE A 18 -26.99 31.73 -31.44
CA ILE A 18 -26.45 32.57 -30.34
C ILE A 18 -24.98 32.90 -30.69
N PRO A 19 -24.43 34.12 -30.41
CA PRO A 19 -23.53 34.23 -29.24
C PRO A 19 -23.35 35.62 -28.57
N ALA A 20 -23.07 35.53 -27.25
CA ALA A 20 -22.01 36.22 -26.51
C ALA A 20 -22.13 37.66 -25.93
N LEU A 21 -21.66 37.72 -24.67
CA LEU A 21 -20.74 38.70 -24.05
C LEU A 21 -21.27 39.89 -23.20
N LEU A 22 -21.19 39.70 -21.87
CA LEU A 22 -20.45 40.48 -20.85
C LEU A 22 -20.42 42.02 -20.92
N LEU A 23 -20.89 42.72 -19.86
CA LEU A 23 -20.27 43.96 -19.33
C LEU A 23 -20.84 44.38 -17.95
N VAL A 24 -19.94 44.53 -16.97
CA VAL A 24 -20.13 45.09 -15.62
C VAL A 24 -19.71 46.56 -15.64
N ILE A 25 -20.49 47.50 -15.05
CA ILE A 25 -19.95 48.71 -14.38
C ILE A 25 -20.81 49.09 -13.15
N LEU A 26 -20.06 49.37 -12.09
CA LEU A 26 -20.32 49.71 -10.70
C LEU A 26 -21.05 51.06 -10.48
N SER A 27 -21.90 51.16 -9.45
CA SER A 27 -22.20 52.44 -8.80
C SER A 27 -22.26 52.28 -7.26
N LEU A 28 -21.34 52.96 -6.58
CA LEU A 28 -21.29 53.14 -5.13
C LEU A 28 -22.03 54.42 -4.78
N SER A 29 -23.03 54.36 -3.90
CA SER A 29 -23.24 55.35 -2.83
C SER A 29 -24.49 55.04 -2.00
N THR A 30 -24.28 54.67 -0.74
CA THR A 30 -24.76 55.36 0.48
C THR A 30 -24.94 54.37 1.63
N THR A 31 -24.44 54.81 2.78
CA THR A 31 -24.33 54.20 4.09
C THR A 31 -25.59 53.48 4.57
N GLY A 32 -25.46 52.17 4.78
CA GLY A 32 -26.35 51.35 5.60
C GLY A 32 -25.51 50.54 6.59
N THR A 33 -25.92 50.59 7.85
CA THR A 33 -25.41 49.88 9.02
C THR A 33 -24.89 48.47 8.74
N PHE A 34 -23.73 48.14 9.31
CA PHE A 34 -23.10 46.82 9.23
C PHE A 34 -24.08 45.72 9.61
N THR A 35 -24.46 44.91 8.63
CA THR A 35 -24.67 43.48 8.87
C THR A 35 -23.62 42.80 8.01
N TRP A 36 -22.47 42.48 8.61
CA TRP A 36 -21.59 41.47 8.05
C TRP A 36 -22.37 40.15 8.11
N THR A 37 -23.10 39.82 7.05
CA THR A 37 -23.05 38.45 6.60
C THR A 37 -21.77 38.38 5.80
N SER A 38 -20.72 37.78 6.34
CA SER A 38 -19.70 37.24 5.43
C SER A 38 -20.50 36.34 4.49
N VAL A 39 -20.61 36.76 3.24
CA VAL A 39 -20.77 35.78 2.19
C VAL A 39 -19.41 35.10 2.22
N ASP A 40 -19.35 33.96 2.91
CA ASP A 40 -18.22 33.05 2.82
C ASP A 40 -18.13 32.61 1.36
N GLN A 41 -17.53 33.44 0.51
CA GLN A 41 -16.86 32.96 -0.68
C GLN A 41 -15.55 32.35 -0.21
N ARG A 42 -15.65 31.16 0.38
CA ARG A 42 -14.50 30.27 0.46
C ARG A 42 -14.35 29.65 -0.92
N VAL A 43 -13.53 30.27 -1.76
CA VAL A 43 -12.85 29.48 -2.79
C VAL A 43 -11.79 28.67 -2.05
N LEU A 44 -12.09 27.41 -1.80
CA LEU A 44 -11.06 26.39 -1.66
C LEU A 44 -10.82 25.86 -3.07
N ASN A 45 -9.85 26.48 -3.76
CA ASN A 45 -9.19 25.81 -4.88
C ASN A 45 -8.04 24.98 -4.28
N GLU A 46 -8.38 23.92 -3.56
CA GLU A 46 -7.39 22.90 -3.22
C GLU A 46 -7.42 21.83 -4.30
N THR A 47 -6.49 21.94 -5.23
CA THR A 47 -6.08 20.83 -6.08
C THR A 47 -4.82 20.24 -5.45
N ARG A 48 -4.92 19.15 -4.68
CA ARG A 48 -3.76 18.29 -4.44
C ARG A 48 -3.61 17.38 -5.66
N HIS A 49 -2.61 17.68 -6.48
CA HIS A 49 -2.10 16.79 -7.53
C HIS A 49 -0.68 16.37 -7.11
N GLU A 50 -0.55 15.81 -5.91
CA GLU A 50 0.64 15.03 -5.58
C GLU A 50 0.21 13.57 -5.79
N GLY A 51 0.82 12.88 -6.75
CA GLY A 51 0.68 11.44 -6.88
C GLY A 51 1.12 10.77 -5.56
N ALA A 52 0.72 9.51 -5.35
CA ALA A 52 1.18 8.76 -4.19
C ALA A 52 2.72 8.92 -4.05
N PRO A 53 3.25 9.02 -2.83
CA PRO A 53 4.68 9.11 -2.65
C PRO A 53 5.36 7.90 -3.28
N GLY A 54 6.55 8.12 -3.84
CA GLY A 54 7.29 7.07 -4.52
C GLY A 54 7.78 6.00 -3.55
N GLY A 55 7.03 4.92 -3.39
CA GLY A 55 7.49 3.72 -2.71
C GLY A 55 6.83 2.46 -3.25
N ARG A 56 7.36 1.31 -2.83
CA ARG A 56 6.98 -0.01 -3.33
C ARG A 56 6.98 -1.02 -2.19
N LEU A 57 5.90 -1.78 -2.07
CA LEU A 57 5.87 -2.98 -1.25
C LEU A 57 6.63 -4.09 -1.96
N HIS A 58 7.57 -4.72 -1.27
CA HIS A 58 8.27 -5.91 -1.74
C HIS A 58 7.71 -7.15 -1.07
N ASP A 59 7.57 -8.22 -1.84
CA ASP A 59 7.11 -9.53 -1.40
C ASP A 59 7.96 -10.62 -2.08
N ASP A 60 8.95 -11.12 -1.35
CA ASP A 60 9.80 -12.21 -1.80
C ASP A 60 9.37 -13.51 -1.13
N PHE A 61 8.72 -14.39 -1.91
CA PHE A 61 8.17 -15.64 -1.39
C PHE A 61 8.71 -16.83 -2.18
N GLU A 62 9.43 -17.74 -1.53
CA GLU A 62 10.03 -18.90 -2.21
C GLU A 62 9.03 -20.02 -2.52
N GLY A 63 7.84 -19.94 -1.91
CA GLY A 63 6.80 -20.96 -2.05
C GLY A 63 6.98 -22.17 -1.14
N LEU A 64 5.96 -23.01 -1.09
CA LEU A 64 5.91 -24.18 -0.20
C LEU A 64 6.46 -25.46 -0.86
N GLY A 65 6.86 -25.42 -2.13
CA GLY A 65 7.19 -26.63 -2.89
C GLY A 65 8.42 -27.40 -2.39
N HIS A 66 9.26 -26.76 -1.57
CA HIS A 66 10.49 -27.37 -1.05
C HIS A 66 10.33 -27.97 0.35
N ILE A 67 9.26 -27.62 1.10
CA ILE A 67 9.02 -28.22 2.42
C ILE A 67 8.41 -29.61 2.28
N SER A 68 8.97 -30.57 3.01
CA SER A 68 8.48 -31.95 3.02
C SER A 68 7.44 -32.17 4.12
N HIS A 69 6.40 -32.96 3.85
CA HIS A 69 5.39 -33.33 4.84
C HIS A 69 4.65 -32.14 5.47
N GLY A 70 4.49 -31.04 4.73
CA GLY A 70 3.74 -29.87 5.18
C GLY A 70 4.38 -29.15 6.38
N ARG A 71 5.66 -29.37 6.67
CA ARG A 71 6.33 -28.79 7.84
C ARG A 71 7.67 -28.19 7.47
N GLY A 72 7.92 -26.98 7.94
CA GLY A 72 9.21 -26.32 7.76
C GLY A 72 9.13 -24.81 7.73
N ARG A 73 10.31 -24.19 7.83
CA ARG A 73 10.47 -22.76 7.67
C ARG A 73 10.54 -22.40 6.19
N VAL A 74 9.79 -21.37 5.79
CA VAL A 74 9.72 -20.87 4.42
C VAL A 74 10.00 -19.36 4.40
N ASN A 75 10.80 -18.92 3.45
CA ASN A 75 11.08 -17.51 3.20
C ASN A 75 9.83 -16.75 2.80
N LYS A 76 9.59 -15.64 3.48
CA LYS A 76 8.56 -14.67 3.14
C LYS A 76 9.03 -13.30 3.59
N ASP A 77 9.84 -12.66 2.76
CA ASP A 77 10.34 -11.33 3.08
C ASP A 77 9.33 -10.27 2.64
N ILE A 78 8.85 -9.47 3.59
CA ILE A 78 7.99 -8.31 3.32
C ILE A 78 8.68 -7.07 3.87
N TYR A 79 8.82 -6.05 3.03
CA TYR A 79 9.43 -4.76 3.38
C TYR A 79 8.97 -3.67 2.41
N VAL A 80 9.24 -2.41 2.74
CA VAL A 80 8.85 -1.26 1.91
C VAL A 80 10.09 -0.51 1.45
N GLU A 81 10.20 -0.27 0.14
CA GLU A 81 11.20 0.59 -0.48
C GLU A 81 10.65 2.01 -0.65
N ASN A 82 11.47 3.02 -0.37
CA ASN A 82 11.26 4.40 -0.76
C ASN A 82 12.17 4.76 -1.94
N TYR A 83 11.60 4.84 -3.14
CA TYR A 83 12.32 5.30 -4.34
C TYR A 83 12.09 6.79 -4.63
N SER A 84 11.33 7.49 -3.79
CA SER A 84 11.04 8.90 -3.95
C SER A 84 12.24 9.78 -3.58
N SER A 85 12.14 11.06 -3.92
CA SER A 85 13.10 12.10 -3.54
C SER A 85 12.85 12.70 -2.15
N ARG A 86 11.86 12.18 -1.41
CA ARG A 86 11.48 12.67 -0.08
C ARG A 86 11.51 11.50 0.91
N ASN A 87 11.54 11.81 2.20
CA ASN A 87 11.27 10.79 3.20
C ASN A 87 9.77 10.46 3.20
N ILE A 88 9.42 9.21 3.49
CA ILE A 88 8.03 8.75 3.51
C ILE A 88 7.71 8.05 4.83
N LEU A 89 6.44 8.07 5.18
CA LEU A 89 5.84 7.17 6.16
C LEU A 89 5.31 5.95 5.42
N ALA A 90 5.37 4.81 6.08
CA ALA A 90 4.84 3.55 5.57
C ALA A 90 4.04 2.83 6.65
N ARG A 91 2.92 2.25 6.25
CA ARG A 91 2.24 1.21 7.02
C ARG A 91 1.88 0.04 6.13
N VAL A 92 1.87 -1.15 6.70
CA VAL A 92 1.54 -2.40 6.01
C VAL A 92 0.50 -3.15 6.83
N ARG A 93 -0.46 -3.79 6.17
CA ARG A 93 -1.40 -4.71 6.81
C ARG A 93 -1.27 -6.07 6.15
N LEU A 94 -1.24 -7.10 6.98
CA LEU A 94 -1.22 -8.49 6.56
C LEU A 94 -2.59 -9.10 6.82
N SER A 95 -3.06 -9.92 5.89
CA SER A 95 -4.26 -10.74 6.04
C SER A 95 -4.01 -12.14 5.52
N GLU A 96 -4.54 -13.15 6.21
CA GLU A 96 -4.28 -14.56 5.95
C GLU A 96 -5.56 -15.32 5.63
N TYR A 97 -5.44 -16.30 4.74
CA TYR A 97 -6.49 -17.26 4.45
C TYR A 97 -5.90 -18.67 4.47
N LEU A 98 -6.63 -19.60 5.08
CA LEU A 98 -6.29 -21.00 5.10
C LEU A 98 -7.56 -21.83 4.97
N GLU A 99 -7.51 -22.85 4.12
CA GLU A 99 -8.55 -23.87 4.03
C GLU A 99 -7.91 -25.25 3.87
N MET A 100 -8.56 -26.26 4.44
CA MET A 100 -8.08 -27.64 4.43
C MET A 100 -9.17 -28.57 3.92
N GLY A 101 -8.78 -29.55 3.12
CA GLY A 101 -9.66 -30.57 2.56
C GLY A 101 -9.62 -30.61 1.04
N GLN A 102 -10.29 -31.61 0.49
CA GLN A 102 -10.33 -31.89 -0.95
C GLN A 102 -10.76 -30.65 -1.75
N GLY A 103 -9.89 -30.21 -2.65
CA GLY A 103 -10.12 -29.05 -3.51
C GLY A 103 -9.61 -27.72 -2.96
N ALA A 104 -8.88 -27.73 -1.85
CA ALA A 104 -8.26 -26.53 -1.27
C ALA A 104 -7.47 -25.72 -2.31
N GLY A 105 -7.66 -24.40 -2.32
CA GLY A 105 -7.05 -23.46 -3.26
C GLY A 105 -7.74 -23.40 -4.62
N GLY A 106 -8.82 -24.14 -4.83
CA GLY A 106 -9.63 -24.11 -6.05
C GLY A 106 -11.01 -23.49 -5.86
N ASP A 107 -11.45 -22.66 -6.81
CA ASP A 107 -12.82 -22.09 -6.83
C ASP A 107 -13.80 -22.96 -7.65
N ALA A 108 -13.67 -24.29 -7.56
CA ALA A 108 -14.38 -25.23 -8.42
C ALA A 108 -15.66 -25.78 -7.77
N ALA A 109 -16.65 -26.09 -8.60
CA ALA A 109 -17.84 -26.84 -8.17
C ALA A 109 -17.41 -28.20 -7.60
N GLY A 110 -17.58 -28.38 -6.28
CA GLY A 110 -17.15 -29.58 -5.57
C GLY A 110 -15.94 -29.40 -4.63
N ASN A 111 -15.43 -28.16 -4.47
CA ASN A 111 -14.51 -27.84 -3.37
C ASN A 111 -15.18 -28.18 -2.02
N GLN A 112 -14.51 -29.02 -1.23
CA GLN A 112 -14.93 -29.48 0.10
C GLN A 112 -13.98 -28.98 1.19
N ALA A 113 -13.02 -28.13 0.84
CA ALA A 113 -12.13 -27.49 1.79
C ALA A 113 -12.91 -26.53 2.68
N ASN A 114 -12.50 -26.46 3.95
CA ASN A 114 -13.08 -25.54 4.91
C ASN A 114 -11.96 -24.85 5.70
N PRO A 115 -12.13 -23.57 6.06
CA PRO A 115 -11.26 -22.93 7.02
C PRO A 115 -11.29 -23.63 8.40
N PRO A 116 -10.18 -23.62 9.15
CA PRO A 116 -10.19 -24.10 10.53
C PRO A 116 -11.18 -23.32 11.38
N SER A 117 -11.89 -24.01 12.28
CA SER A 117 -12.75 -23.33 13.26
C SER A 117 -11.91 -22.43 14.18
N GLY A 118 -12.42 -21.24 14.49
CA GLY A 118 -11.71 -20.27 15.33
C GLY A 118 -10.59 -19.51 14.62
N ALA A 119 -10.41 -19.68 13.30
CA ALA A 119 -9.40 -18.98 12.52
C ALA A 119 -9.76 -17.50 12.26
N GLY A 120 -11.01 -17.10 12.50
CA GLY A 120 -11.56 -15.81 12.07
C GLY A 120 -11.92 -15.78 10.58
N LEU A 121 -12.16 -16.95 9.99
CA LEU A 121 -12.40 -17.15 8.56
C LEU A 121 -13.84 -17.64 8.27
N ASP A 122 -14.75 -17.58 9.24
CA ASP A 122 -16.09 -18.17 9.14
C ASP A 122 -16.92 -17.65 7.95
N GLN A 123 -16.63 -16.43 7.49
CA GLN A 123 -17.28 -15.77 6.34
C GLN A 123 -16.28 -15.42 5.23
N ALA A 124 -15.03 -15.90 5.35
CA ALA A 124 -13.99 -15.60 4.39
C ALA A 124 -14.17 -16.44 3.13
N THR A 125 -13.82 -15.90 1.98
CA THR A 125 -13.73 -16.67 0.74
C THR A 125 -12.33 -16.54 0.13
N LEU A 126 -11.93 -17.57 -0.61
CA LEU A 126 -10.65 -17.59 -1.31
C LEU A 126 -10.47 -16.39 -2.26
N THR A 127 -11.54 -15.95 -2.93
CA THR A 127 -11.48 -14.91 -3.96
C THR A 127 -11.61 -13.49 -3.39
N ASP A 128 -12.28 -13.32 -2.25
CA ASP A 128 -12.42 -12.02 -1.57
C ASP A 128 -11.36 -11.84 -0.47
N ARG A 129 -10.23 -11.24 -0.84
CA ARG A 129 -9.13 -10.94 0.09
C ARG A 129 -9.49 -9.96 1.20
N SER A 130 -10.53 -9.13 1.01
CA SER A 130 -10.98 -8.22 2.06
C SER A 130 -11.68 -8.95 3.21
N SER A 131 -12.11 -10.19 2.98
CA SER A 131 -12.73 -11.08 3.97
C SER A 131 -11.71 -11.91 4.77
N TRP A 132 -10.42 -11.87 4.40
CA TRP A 132 -9.38 -12.67 5.03
C TRP A 132 -9.07 -12.19 6.46
N ALA A 133 -8.54 -13.10 7.28
CA ALA A 133 -8.27 -12.80 8.68
C ALA A 133 -7.08 -11.84 8.79
N ILE A 134 -7.33 -10.63 9.31
CA ILE A 134 -6.28 -9.63 9.54
C ILE A 134 -5.33 -10.12 10.63
N VAL A 135 -4.02 -10.07 10.36
CA VAL A 135 -2.99 -10.36 11.35
C VAL A 135 -2.97 -9.23 12.37
N ARG A 136 -3.07 -9.58 13.65
CA ARG A 136 -3.03 -8.65 14.78
C ARG A 136 -1.95 -9.07 15.79
N PRO A 137 -1.58 -8.20 16.75
CA PRO A 137 -0.61 -8.53 17.78
C PRO A 137 -0.93 -9.88 18.45
N TYR A 138 0.10 -10.70 18.65
CA TYR A 138 0.00 -12.04 19.26
C TYR A 138 -0.93 -13.03 18.52
N GLY A 139 -1.34 -12.72 17.29
CA GLY A 139 -2.28 -13.55 16.52
C GLY A 139 -3.72 -13.44 17.00
N HIS A 140 -4.10 -12.37 17.68
CA HIS A 140 -5.47 -12.17 18.14
C HIS A 140 -6.48 -11.96 17.00
N LEU A 141 -7.72 -12.35 17.23
CA LEU A 141 -8.86 -11.98 16.41
C LEU A 141 -9.27 -10.52 16.67
N SER A 142 -10.29 -10.04 15.95
CA SER A 142 -10.82 -8.68 16.07
C SER A 142 -11.41 -8.36 17.44
N ASP A 143 -11.72 -9.36 18.26
CA ASP A 143 -12.15 -9.19 19.65
C ASP A 143 -11.01 -8.80 20.61
N GLY A 144 -9.76 -8.87 20.15
CA GLY A 144 -8.56 -8.53 20.92
C GLY A 144 -8.24 -9.49 22.07
N ALA A 145 -8.90 -10.64 22.16
CA ALA A 145 -8.76 -11.59 23.26
C ALA A 145 -8.56 -13.03 22.80
N THR A 146 -9.26 -13.45 21.76
CA THR A 146 -9.17 -14.80 21.21
C THR A 146 -7.94 -14.89 20.30
N VAL A 147 -7.12 -15.93 20.44
CA VAL A 147 -6.01 -16.19 19.50
C VAL A 147 -6.55 -17.00 18.33
N SER A 148 -6.25 -16.57 17.10
CA SER A 148 -6.64 -17.28 15.88
C SER A 148 -5.99 -18.66 15.83
N THR A 149 -6.77 -19.69 15.51
CA THR A 149 -6.26 -21.05 15.29
C THR A 149 -5.35 -21.16 14.08
N LEU A 150 -5.26 -20.15 13.21
CA LEU A 150 -4.22 -20.06 12.17
C LEU A 150 -2.80 -20.19 12.74
N ARG A 151 -2.59 -19.78 14.00
CA ARG A 151 -1.29 -19.89 14.68
C ARG A 151 -0.89 -21.31 15.05
N ASP A 152 -1.81 -22.26 14.99
CA ASP A 152 -1.48 -23.69 15.12
C ASP A 152 -0.79 -24.22 13.84
N TYR A 153 -1.11 -23.61 12.69
CA TYR A 153 -0.66 -24.04 11.36
C TYR A 153 0.47 -23.19 10.76
N VAL A 154 0.47 -21.89 11.05
CA VAL A 154 1.43 -20.94 10.50
C VAL A 154 1.94 -20.01 11.59
N GLY A 155 3.23 -20.10 11.90
CA GLY A 155 3.95 -19.12 12.70
C GLY A 155 4.53 -18.00 11.83
N LEU A 156 4.57 -16.77 12.34
CA LEU A 156 5.14 -15.61 11.64
C LEU A 156 6.40 -15.14 12.34
N TYR A 157 7.47 -14.92 11.59
CA TYR A 157 8.71 -14.28 12.07
C TYR A 157 8.69 -12.80 11.69
N LEU A 158 8.06 -11.99 12.53
CA LEU A 158 7.96 -10.54 12.33
C LEU A 158 9.21 -9.83 12.83
N GLY A 159 9.63 -8.79 12.12
CA GLY A 159 10.88 -8.06 12.39
C GLY A 159 12.13 -8.78 11.88
N ASP A 160 13.27 -8.14 12.10
CA ASP A 160 14.62 -8.64 11.83
C ASP A 160 15.51 -8.19 12.99
N ASP A 161 16.40 -9.07 13.47
CA ASP A 161 17.36 -8.80 14.53
C ASP A 161 18.74 -8.37 14.01
N ASN A 162 18.84 -8.07 12.72
CA ASN A 162 20.04 -7.73 11.94
C ASN A 162 21.10 -8.84 11.88
N THR A 163 20.80 -10.07 12.32
CA THR A 163 21.77 -11.17 12.17
C THR A 163 21.95 -11.56 10.71
N ARG A 164 20.95 -11.27 9.87
CA ARG A 164 20.95 -11.52 8.43
C ARG A 164 20.11 -10.44 7.74
N PRO A 165 20.68 -9.23 7.53
CA PRO A 165 19.93 -8.12 6.95
C PRO A 165 19.53 -8.43 5.50
N LYS A 166 18.33 -8.03 5.13
CA LYS A 166 17.85 -8.20 3.76
C LYS A 166 18.65 -7.35 2.79
N ILE A 167 19.19 -8.00 1.76
CA ILE A 167 19.71 -7.35 0.56
C ILE A 167 18.62 -7.30 -0.49
N PHE A 168 18.28 -6.11 -0.97
CA PHE A 168 17.25 -5.92 -1.99
C PHE A 168 17.80 -5.25 -3.24
N MET A 169 17.18 -5.56 -4.38
CA MET A 169 17.38 -4.82 -5.63
C MET A 169 16.34 -3.70 -5.72
N PRO A 170 16.75 -2.42 -5.80
CA PRO A 170 15.81 -1.32 -5.98
C PRO A 170 14.87 -1.54 -7.16
N THR A 171 13.58 -1.26 -6.97
CA THR A 171 12.56 -1.58 -7.96
C THR A 171 12.80 -0.85 -9.29
N PHE A 172 12.52 -1.53 -10.41
CA PHE A 172 12.44 -0.89 -11.72
C PHE A 172 11.03 -0.36 -12.02
N ASN A 173 10.09 -0.48 -11.09
CA ASN A 173 8.79 0.20 -11.19
C ASN A 173 8.73 1.37 -10.21
N ARG A 174 9.20 2.53 -10.69
CA ARG A 174 9.12 3.81 -10.00
C ARG A 174 7.96 4.67 -10.52
N ASN A 175 6.98 4.04 -11.17
CA ASN A 175 5.73 4.70 -11.54
C ASN A 175 4.83 4.75 -10.29
N ASN A 176 4.69 5.93 -9.70
CA ASN A 176 3.89 6.16 -8.49
C ASN A 176 2.37 6.14 -8.72
N GLN A 177 1.91 6.12 -9.98
CA GLN A 177 0.51 5.85 -10.34
C GLN A 177 0.22 4.34 -10.43
N ASN A 178 1.26 3.51 -10.45
CA ASN A 178 1.14 2.07 -10.55
C ASN A 178 1.22 1.42 -9.17
N ARG A 179 0.15 0.72 -8.79
CA ARG A 179 -0.02 0.09 -7.47
C ARG A 179 0.50 -1.35 -7.37
N GLU A 180 1.24 -1.83 -8.37
CA GLU A 180 1.83 -3.17 -8.28
C GLU A 180 2.75 -3.25 -7.05
N SER A 181 2.94 -4.43 -6.50
CA SER A 181 4.05 -4.74 -5.61
C SER A 181 5.25 -5.22 -6.44
N ASN A 182 6.42 -5.26 -5.82
CA ASN A 182 7.59 -5.89 -6.38
C ASN A 182 7.67 -7.31 -5.83
N THR A 183 7.20 -8.29 -6.61
CA THR A 183 7.15 -9.69 -6.18
C THR A 183 8.25 -10.51 -6.79
N THR A 184 8.74 -11.52 -6.06
CA THR A 184 9.68 -12.52 -6.58
C THR A 184 9.28 -13.94 -6.16
N GLY A 185 9.86 -14.96 -6.82
CA GLY A 185 9.57 -16.36 -6.54
C GLY A 185 8.12 -16.73 -6.88
N GLN A 186 7.41 -17.28 -5.89
CA GLN A 186 6.00 -17.62 -5.92
C GLN A 186 5.09 -16.50 -5.37
N GLY A 187 5.62 -15.30 -5.12
CA GLY A 187 4.82 -14.12 -4.79
C GLY A 187 3.97 -13.68 -5.99
N LEU A 188 2.64 -13.68 -5.82
CA LEU A 188 1.69 -13.30 -6.87
C LEU A 188 1.36 -11.81 -6.80
N GLU A 189 1.64 -11.07 -7.87
CA GLU A 189 1.15 -9.70 -8.02
C GLU A 189 -0.32 -9.73 -8.47
N LEU A 190 -1.20 -9.13 -7.67
CA LEU A 190 -2.65 -9.25 -7.86
C LEU A 190 -3.21 -8.37 -8.98
N LEU A 191 -2.57 -7.25 -9.31
CA LEU A 191 -3.06 -6.37 -10.38
C LEU A 191 -2.83 -6.94 -11.77
N THR A 192 -1.76 -7.72 -11.94
CA THR A 192 -1.37 -8.30 -13.23
C THR A 192 -1.57 -9.81 -13.28
N ASP A 193 -1.82 -10.46 -12.12
CA ASP A 193 -1.89 -11.92 -11.97
C ASP A 193 -0.60 -12.62 -12.45
N THR A 194 0.55 -12.04 -12.07
CA THR A 194 1.87 -12.49 -12.52
C THR A 194 2.85 -12.68 -11.37
N TYR A 195 3.82 -13.55 -11.56
CA TYR A 195 4.98 -13.75 -10.68
C TYR A 195 6.20 -12.97 -11.19
N ASN A 196 7.13 -12.64 -10.28
CA ASN A 196 8.41 -12.01 -10.63
C ASN A 196 8.24 -10.68 -11.36
N THR A 197 7.52 -9.75 -10.75
CA THR A 197 7.23 -8.45 -11.35
C THR A 197 8.45 -7.53 -11.28
N ASN A 198 8.50 -6.58 -12.23
CA ASN A 198 9.38 -5.42 -12.17
C ASN A 198 10.91 -5.69 -12.18
N LEU A 199 11.36 -6.95 -12.29
CA LEU A 199 12.78 -7.29 -12.44
C LEU A 199 13.16 -7.75 -13.86
N GLY A 200 12.19 -8.20 -14.64
CA GLY A 200 12.44 -8.74 -15.99
C GLY A 200 13.18 -10.09 -16.02
N ILE A 201 13.36 -10.72 -14.86
CA ILE A 201 14.00 -12.03 -14.69
C ILE A 201 13.21 -12.84 -13.66
N THR A 202 13.24 -14.16 -13.78
CA THR A 202 12.73 -15.07 -12.75
C THR A 202 13.73 -15.13 -11.60
N MET A 203 13.24 -14.91 -10.39
CA MET A 203 13.99 -14.99 -9.15
C MET A 203 13.39 -16.06 -8.23
N PRO A 204 14.18 -16.65 -7.32
CA PRO A 204 13.71 -17.74 -6.47
C PRO A 204 12.80 -17.29 -5.34
N GLY A 205 12.78 -15.99 -4.96
CA GLY A 205 11.99 -15.50 -3.82
C GLY A 205 12.57 -15.86 -2.45
N THR A 206 13.85 -16.22 -2.40
CA THR A 206 14.61 -16.53 -1.18
C THR A 206 15.18 -15.26 -0.55
N HIS A 207 15.52 -15.31 0.74
CA HIS A 207 16.19 -14.21 1.44
C HIS A 207 17.44 -13.70 0.70
N ASP A 208 18.35 -14.63 0.38
CA ASP A 208 19.66 -14.37 -0.22
C ASP A 208 19.64 -14.30 -1.75
N GLN A 209 18.50 -13.92 -2.36
CA GLN A 209 18.38 -13.87 -3.83
C GLN A 209 19.25 -12.78 -4.49
N TRP A 210 19.75 -11.82 -3.70
CA TRP A 210 20.70 -10.79 -4.10
C TRP A 210 21.91 -10.77 -3.16
N THR A 211 23.07 -10.40 -3.68
CA THR A 211 24.27 -10.09 -2.89
C THR A 211 24.53 -8.59 -2.88
N LEU A 212 25.03 -8.04 -1.77
CA LEU A 212 25.34 -6.61 -1.65
C LEU A 212 26.26 -6.15 -2.80
N GLY A 213 25.91 -5.05 -3.47
CA GLY A 213 26.67 -4.52 -4.60
C GLY A 213 26.44 -5.25 -5.93
N GLN A 214 25.60 -6.29 -5.97
CA GLN A 214 25.24 -6.96 -7.22
C GLN A 214 24.48 -5.99 -8.13
N ALA A 215 24.96 -5.82 -9.37
CA ALA A 215 24.29 -4.99 -10.37
C ALA A 215 23.25 -5.81 -11.15
N HIS A 216 22.13 -5.18 -11.48
CA HIS A 216 21.13 -5.73 -12.41
C HIS A 216 20.64 -4.64 -13.35
N THR A 217 20.34 -5.03 -14.60
CA THR A 217 19.90 -4.10 -15.64
C THR A 217 18.54 -4.53 -16.17
N ALA A 218 17.58 -3.60 -16.15
CA ALA A 218 16.22 -3.84 -16.65
C ALA A 218 15.60 -2.54 -17.20
N THR A 219 14.32 -2.63 -17.59
CA THR A 219 13.53 -1.48 -18.04
C THR A 219 12.94 -0.76 -16.84
N LEU A 220 13.36 0.49 -16.63
CA LEU A 220 12.80 1.37 -15.60
C LEU A 220 11.47 1.98 -16.08
N ARG A 221 10.42 1.82 -15.28
CA ARG A 221 9.11 2.46 -15.45
C ARG A 221 9.01 3.65 -14.50
N THR A 222 8.61 4.80 -15.02
CA THR A 222 8.41 6.05 -14.26
C THR A 222 7.13 6.73 -14.72
N TRP A 223 6.62 7.67 -13.95
CA TRP A 223 5.51 8.53 -14.36
C TRP A 223 6.03 9.90 -14.77
N ASN A 224 5.64 10.39 -15.96
CA ASN A 224 5.90 11.76 -16.35
C ASN A 224 4.66 12.61 -16.10
N GLU A 225 4.70 13.42 -15.04
CA GLU A 225 3.60 14.30 -14.64
C GLU A 225 3.24 15.33 -15.72
N ALA A 226 4.22 15.85 -16.47
CA ALA A 226 3.96 16.87 -17.49
C ALA A 226 3.18 16.34 -18.70
N SER A 227 3.42 15.08 -19.06
CA SER A 227 2.72 14.42 -20.18
C SER A 227 1.63 13.45 -19.74
N ASN A 228 1.47 13.22 -18.43
CA ASN A 228 0.50 12.29 -17.83
C ASN A 228 0.54 10.88 -18.49
N VAL A 229 1.74 10.34 -18.66
CA VAL A 229 1.98 9.01 -19.26
C VAL A 229 3.12 8.28 -18.55
N GLU A 230 3.07 6.95 -18.58
CA GLU A 230 4.19 6.10 -18.17
C GLU A 230 5.35 6.23 -19.16
N VAL A 231 6.56 6.39 -18.64
CA VAL A 231 7.80 6.39 -19.41
C VAL A 231 8.60 5.15 -19.07
N GLN A 232 8.95 4.38 -20.10
CA GLN A 232 9.80 3.21 -20.00
C GLN A 232 11.19 3.52 -20.54
N THR A 233 12.19 3.42 -19.66
CA THR A 233 13.61 3.65 -19.99
C THR A 233 14.34 2.31 -19.98
N PRO A 234 14.74 1.78 -21.15
CA PRO A 234 15.45 0.51 -21.21
C PRO A 234 16.89 0.65 -20.69
N ASN A 235 17.48 -0.48 -20.29
CA ASN A 235 18.89 -0.60 -19.91
C ASN A 235 19.32 0.31 -18.76
N VAL A 236 18.45 0.50 -17.77
CA VAL A 236 18.83 1.15 -16.50
C VAL A 236 19.46 0.11 -15.60
N THR A 237 20.57 0.45 -14.96
CA THR A 237 21.25 -0.42 -14.00
C THR A 237 21.01 0.06 -12.57
N HIS A 238 20.55 -0.84 -11.71
CA HIS A 238 20.52 -0.65 -10.26
C HIS A 238 21.56 -1.56 -9.60
N THR A 239 21.88 -1.25 -8.35
CA THR A 239 22.79 -2.03 -7.51
C THR A 239 22.06 -2.46 -6.25
N ALA A 240 22.17 -3.74 -5.91
CA ALA A 240 21.58 -4.28 -4.71
C ALA A 240 22.20 -3.64 -3.46
N GLN A 241 21.35 -3.35 -2.47
CA GLN A 241 21.71 -2.62 -1.27
C GLN A 241 21.02 -3.23 -0.05
N GLU A 242 21.57 -2.97 1.13
CA GLU A 242 20.97 -3.42 2.39
C GLU A 242 19.72 -2.61 2.71
N THR A 243 18.76 -3.25 3.37
CA THR A 243 17.71 -2.56 4.14
C THR A 243 18.33 -1.75 5.28
N VAL A 244 17.58 -0.80 5.84
CA VAL A 244 18.07 -0.04 7.02
C VAL A 244 18.30 -0.98 8.21
N GLU A 245 19.34 -0.70 8.99
CA GLU A 245 19.62 -1.44 10.23
C GLU A 245 18.45 -1.30 11.20
N SER A 246 17.90 -2.45 11.62
CA SER A 246 16.76 -2.49 12.52
C SER A 246 17.15 -2.09 13.95
N GLU A 247 16.22 -1.49 14.67
CA GLU A 247 16.34 -1.22 16.10
C GLU A 247 15.27 -2.03 16.83
N HIS A 248 15.41 -2.24 18.14
CA HIS A 248 14.40 -2.95 18.94
C HIS A 248 13.97 -4.34 18.39
N GLY A 249 14.86 -5.04 17.67
CA GLY A 249 14.55 -6.32 17.02
C GLY A 249 13.62 -6.19 15.81
N GLY A 250 13.52 -5.00 15.23
CA GLY A 250 12.73 -4.68 14.03
C GLY A 250 11.22 -4.65 14.25
N TYR A 251 10.73 -5.00 15.43
CA TYR A 251 9.30 -5.14 15.70
C TYR A 251 8.95 -4.90 17.17
N LEU A 252 7.89 -4.12 17.40
CA LEU A 252 7.18 -4.01 18.67
C LEU A 252 5.67 -4.09 18.44
N THR A 253 4.92 -4.64 19.39
CA THR A 253 3.48 -4.37 19.46
C THR A 253 3.25 -2.95 19.99
N MET A 254 2.10 -2.35 19.68
CA MET A 254 1.75 -1.01 20.18
C MET A 254 1.79 -0.93 21.72
N SER A 255 1.40 -2.00 22.43
CA SER A 255 1.50 -2.06 23.89
C SER A 255 2.96 -2.09 24.38
N GLN A 256 3.83 -2.84 23.71
CA GLN A 256 5.27 -2.85 24.01
C GLN A 256 5.93 -1.50 23.69
N TRP A 257 5.55 -0.86 22.59
CA TRP A 257 6.01 0.47 22.23
C TRP A 257 5.64 1.52 23.30
N ILE A 258 4.39 1.51 23.78
CA ILE A 258 3.95 2.36 24.89
C ILE A 258 4.78 2.07 26.16
N ALA A 259 5.00 0.79 26.48
CA ALA A 259 5.76 0.38 27.65
C ALA A 259 7.26 0.73 27.57
N ALA A 260 7.81 0.82 26.35
CA ALA A 260 9.18 1.23 26.07
C ALA A 260 9.37 2.75 26.06
N ASP A 261 8.40 3.51 26.57
CA ASP A 261 8.34 4.98 26.54
C ASP A 261 8.29 5.58 25.14
N ARG A 262 7.59 4.89 24.23
CA ARG A 262 7.19 5.39 22.90
C ARG A 262 8.36 5.88 22.02
N PRO A 263 9.41 5.06 21.83
CA PRO A 263 10.56 5.44 21.01
C PRO A 263 10.16 5.58 19.53
N THR A 264 10.88 6.40 18.78
CA THR A 264 10.90 6.33 17.31
C THR A 264 12.19 5.64 16.87
N GLY A 265 12.19 5.05 15.69
CA GLY A 265 13.37 4.30 15.22
C GLY A 265 13.08 3.35 14.08
N ASN A 266 14.11 2.59 13.69
CA ASN A 266 14.05 1.66 12.56
C ASN A 266 13.37 0.34 12.94
N PHE A 267 12.07 0.37 13.23
CA PHE A 267 11.29 -0.82 13.55
C PHE A 267 9.81 -0.64 13.20
N TRP A 268 9.10 -1.76 13.13
CA TRP A 268 7.65 -1.79 12.92
C TRP A 268 6.90 -1.79 14.25
N VAL A 269 5.84 -0.98 14.36
CA VAL A 269 4.89 -1.00 15.48
C VAL A 269 3.57 -1.58 15.02
N HIS A 270 3.20 -2.74 15.56
CA HIS A 270 1.97 -3.44 15.23
C HIS A 270 0.83 -3.03 16.15
N ASP A 271 -0.14 -2.33 15.60
CA ASP A 271 -1.28 -1.83 16.33
C ASP A 271 -2.45 -2.80 16.32
N THR A 272 -3.35 -2.60 17.27
CA THR A 272 -4.59 -3.34 17.47
C THR A 272 -5.59 -3.17 16.34
N ASP A 273 -5.42 -2.22 15.41
CA ASP A 273 -6.20 -2.10 14.17
C ASP A 273 -5.78 -3.12 13.10
N GLY A 274 -4.61 -3.75 13.26
CA GLY A 274 -3.99 -4.69 12.33
C GLY A 274 -2.98 -4.07 11.37
N TRP A 275 -2.74 -2.76 11.46
CA TRP A 275 -1.68 -2.09 10.72
C TRP A 275 -0.35 -2.16 11.48
N LEU A 276 0.71 -2.37 10.73
CA LEU A 276 2.10 -2.27 11.18
C LEU A 276 2.67 -0.96 10.64
N TYR A 277 3.02 -0.04 11.52
CA TYR A 277 3.51 1.30 11.20
C TYR A 277 5.03 1.32 11.29
N TRP A 278 5.72 1.84 10.27
CA TRP A 278 7.16 2.08 10.36
C TRP A 278 7.41 3.25 11.34
N ALA A 279 8.21 3.03 12.38
CA ALA A 279 8.28 3.90 13.55
C ALA A 279 9.18 5.13 13.39
N THR A 280 9.54 5.48 12.16
CA THR A 280 10.32 6.67 11.83
C THR A 280 10.09 7.06 10.37
N TRP A 281 10.71 8.15 9.92
CA TRP A 281 10.79 8.49 8.50
C TRP A 281 11.63 7.46 7.75
N LEU A 282 11.09 6.86 6.69
CA LEU A 282 11.88 6.04 5.78
C LEU A 282 12.67 6.94 4.82
N PRO A 283 14.01 6.95 4.86
CA PRO A 283 14.81 7.85 4.04
C PRO A 283 14.68 7.57 2.53
N GLN A 284 14.96 8.60 1.72
CA GLN A 284 15.03 8.46 0.26
C GLN A 284 16.01 7.35 -0.18
N ASN A 285 15.64 6.59 -1.22
CA ASN A 285 16.43 5.51 -1.81
C ASN A 285 16.88 4.44 -0.79
N THR A 286 16.06 4.17 0.22
CA THR A 286 16.28 3.09 1.20
C THR A 286 15.06 2.19 1.29
N ALA A 287 15.17 1.10 2.03
CA ALA A 287 14.03 0.26 2.39
C ALA A 287 14.01 -0.01 3.89
N THR A 288 12.82 -0.19 4.45
CA THR A 288 12.64 -0.62 5.84
C THR A 288 13.40 -1.91 6.10
N SER A 289 13.74 -2.20 7.35
CA SER A 289 14.05 -3.58 7.75
C SER A 289 12.85 -4.49 7.49
N LEU A 290 13.04 -5.81 7.55
CA LEU A 290 11.96 -6.76 7.32
C LEU A 290 10.81 -6.53 8.29
N LEU A 291 9.60 -6.48 7.74
CA LEU A 291 8.36 -6.61 8.50
C LEU A 291 8.11 -8.08 8.84
N LEU A 292 8.33 -8.95 7.86
CA LEU A 292 8.23 -10.40 7.94
C LEU A 292 9.45 -10.98 7.25
N ASP A 293 10.12 -11.97 7.87
CA ASP A 293 11.28 -12.70 7.30
C ASP A 293 10.87 -14.10 6.84
N ALA A 294 10.02 -14.76 7.61
CA ALA A 294 9.67 -16.16 7.34
C ALA A 294 8.32 -16.58 7.91
N LEU A 295 7.85 -17.70 7.38
CA LEU A 295 6.74 -18.48 7.89
C LEU A 295 7.27 -19.78 8.51
N ASP A 296 6.72 -20.21 9.64
CA ASP A 296 6.87 -21.58 10.16
C ASP A 296 5.61 -22.37 9.82
N ILE A 297 5.70 -23.26 8.84
CA ILE A 297 4.55 -24.02 8.34
C ILE A 297 4.42 -25.33 9.11
N ARG A 298 3.20 -25.65 9.52
CA ARG A 298 2.83 -26.83 10.32
C ARG A 298 1.50 -27.40 9.85
N PHE A 299 1.43 -27.75 8.57
CA PHE A 299 0.23 -28.38 8.02
C PHE A 299 0.15 -29.85 8.45
N ASP A 300 -1.08 -30.28 8.64
CA ASP A 300 -1.42 -31.62 9.14
C ASP A 300 -1.88 -32.54 8.01
N THR A 301 -2.22 -31.95 6.86
CA THR A 301 -2.81 -32.62 5.71
C THR A 301 -2.15 -32.11 4.41
N GLU A 302 -2.07 -32.97 3.41
CA GLU A 302 -1.54 -32.60 2.08
C GLU A 302 -2.50 -31.69 1.31
N ASP A 303 -3.81 -31.79 1.57
CA ASP A 303 -4.84 -30.94 0.98
C ASP A 303 -5.02 -29.66 1.81
N THR A 304 -4.00 -28.80 1.83
CA THR A 304 -4.04 -27.50 2.52
C THR A 304 -3.69 -26.37 1.55
N TYR A 305 -4.52 -25.33 1.54
CA TYR A 305 -4.20 -24.07 0.88
C TYR A 305 -3.97 -22.99 1.93
N TYR A 306 -2.91 -22.22 1.75
CA TYR A 306 -2.61 -21.04 2.54
C TYR A 306 -2.20 -19.90 1.63
N ALA A 307 -2.69 -18.71 1.96
CA ALA A 307 -2.25 -17.48 1.34
C ALA A 307 -2.14 -16.36 2.36
N MET A 308 -1.17 -15.48 2.13
CA MET A 308 -1.03 -14.21 2.81
C MET A 308 -1.13 -13.10 1.78
N HIS A 309 -1.96 -12.10 2.09
CA HIS A 309 -2.08 -10.87 1.34
C HIS A 309 -1.48 -9.74 2.16
N ALA A 310 -0.61 -8.95 1.52
CA ALA A 310 0.02 -7.79 2.11
C ALA A 310 -0.40 -6.55 1.31
N GLU A 311 -0.82 -5.52 2.02
CA GLU A 311 -1.15 -4.22 1.44
C GLU A 311 -0.45 -3.11 2.21
N SER A 312 -0.16 -2.01 1.54
CA SER A 312 0.54 -0.88 2.15
C SER A 312 -0.11 0.46 1.81
N ASP A 313 0.01 1.38 2.76
CA ASP A 313 -0.21 2.80 2.54
C ASP A 313 1.09 3.56 2.76
N LEU A 314 1.37 4.50 1.88
CA LEU A 314 2.55 5.35 1.91
C LEU A 314 2.11 6.81 1.95
N ALA A 315 2.79 7.63 2.74
CA ALA A 315 2.48 9.05 2.86
C ALA A 315 3.74 9.92 2.94
N THR A 316 3.65 11.13 2.40
CA THR A 316 4.55 12.24 2.74
C THR A 316 4.15 12.81 4.11
N ALA A 317 4.90 13.78 4.64
CA ALA A 317 4.53 14.47 5.89
C ALA A 317 3.19 15.17 5.77
N GLU A 318 2.93 15.75 4.61
CA GLU A 318 1.74 16.53 4.34
C GLU A 318 0.49 15.65 4.13
N ASP A 319 0.68 14.37 3.80
CA ASP A 319 -0.39 13.42 3.46
C ASP A 319 -0.68 12.40 4.57
N ALA A 320 0.12 12.35 5.64
CA ALA A 320 -0.04 11.36 6.71
C ALA A 320 -1.43 11.42 7.38
N GLU A 321 -1.99 12.62 7.50
CA GLU A 321 -3.33 12.86 8.06
C GLU A 321 -4.47 12.29 7.21
N SER A 322 -4.21 11.93 5.95
CA SER A 322 -5.21 11.35 5.05
C SER A 322 -5.47 9.86 5.31
N TRP A 323 -4.60 9.19 6.09
CA TRP A 323 -4.78 7.79 6.43
C TRP A 323 -6.05 7.58 7.25
N THR A 324 -6.88 6.65 6.77
CA THR A 324 -8.12 6.28 7.46
C THR A 324 -7.89 5.08 8.36
N GLY A 325 -8.78 4.89 9.34
CA GLY A 325 -8.75 3.77 10.26
C GLY A 325 -7.60 3.79 11.28
N VAL A 326 -6.91 4.92 11.43
CA VAL A 326 -5.79 5.08 12.37
C VAL A 326 -6.33 5.20 13.80
N THR A 327 -5.83 4.38 14.72
CA THR A 327 -6.21 4.48 16.15
C THR A 327 -5.60 5.71 16.82
N THR A 328 -6.08 6.05 18.02
CA THR A 328 -5.47 7.12 18.83
C THR A 328 -4.01 6.83 19.19
N SER A 329 -3.64 5.57 19.42
CA SER A 329 -2.25 5.20 19.72
C SER A 329 -1.35 5.29 18.49
N ALA A 330 -1.85 4.89 17.32
CA ALA A 330 -1.14 5.11 16.06
C ALA A 330 -1.01 6.60 15.72
N GLN A 331 -2.01 7.44 16.04
CA GLN A 331 -1.89 8.90 15.92
C GLN A 331 -0.80 9.49 16.81
N ASP A 332 -0.63 9.00 18.05
CA ASP A 332 0.48 9.39 18.93
C ASP A 332 1.84 9.00 18.31
N LEU A 333 1.96 7.78 17.77
CA LEU A 333 3.17 7.37 17.04
C LEU A 333 3.48 8.30 15.85
N LEU A 334 2.50 8.56 15.00
CA LEU A 334 2.67 9.45 13.84
C LEU A 334 3.03 10.87 14.25
N HIS A 335 2.44 11.39 15.32
CA HIS A 335 2.77 12.71 15.86
C HIS A 335 4.25 12.78 16.30
N ARG A 336 4.76 11.73 16.96
CA ARG A 336 6.15 11.64 17.41
C ARG A 336 7.17 11.50 16.30
N ILE A 337 6.79 10.91 15.17
CA ILE A 337 7.67 10.83 13.99
C ILE A 337 7.78 12.21 13.31
N THR A 338 6.74 13.03 13.44
CA THR A 338 6.61 14.29 12.69
C THR A 338 6.99 15.54 13.49
N HIS A 339 7.18 15.47 14.80
CA HIS A 339 7.43 16.60 15.71
C HIS A 339 8.53 16.30 16.73
#